data_AF-A7RN01-F1
#
_entry.id   AF-A7RN01-F1
#
_cell.length_a   1.000
_cell.length_b   1.000
_cell.length_c   1.000
_cell.angle_alpha   90.00
_cell.angle_beta   90.00
_cell.angle_gamma   90.00
#
_symmetry.space_group_name_H-M   'P 1'
#
loop_
_entity.id
_entity.type
_entity.pdbx_description
1 polymer ?
#
loop_
_entity_poly.entity_id
_entity_poly.type
_entity_poly.pdbx_seq_one_letter_code
_entity_poly.pdbx_strand_id
1 'polypeptide(L)'
;CSPCPTATYQNQSGQASCVHCPPGTYQNKSGQEACNQCPPGTYGKSDGMCTLCPTNTYQNKSGQASCIYCPNGTHQNQSGQEGCVECPPGSYWKPDGMCALCQKGTYQNQSGQTTCIQCAAGLVTQNTG
;
A
#
# COMPACT_ATOMS: atom_id res chain seq x y z
N CYS A 1 -30.70 -27.47 -3.14
CA CYS A 1 -29.58 -26.74 -2.52
C CYS A 1 -28.96 -25.84 -3.58
N SER A 2 -28.63 -24.59 -3.23
CA SER A 2 -27.97 -23.65 -4.15
C SER A 2 -26.58 -23.32 -3.60
N PRO A 3 -25.55 -23.19 -4.45
CA PRO A 3 -24.21 -22.81 -4.00
C PRO A 3 -24.23 -21.37 -3.47
N CYS A 4 -23.45 -21.11 -2.42
CA CYS A 4 -23.25 -19.75 -1.94
C CYS A 4 -22.67 -18.85 -3.04
N PRO A 5 -23.20 -17.62 -3.23
CA PRO A 5 -22.64 -16.70 -4.21
C PRO A 5 -21.22 -16.26 -3.84
N THR A 6 -20.54 -15.59 -4.78
CA THR A 6 -19.23 -14.96 -4.50
C THR A 6 -19.33 -13.97 -3.34
N ALA A 7 -18.19 -13.68 -2.71
CA ALA A 7 -18.08 -12.91 -1.47
C ALA A 7 -18.73 -13.56 -0.24
N THR A 8 -19.26 -14.78 -0.37
CA THR A 8 -19.87 -15.53 0.74
C THR A 8 -19.39 -16.98 0.77
N TYR A 9 -19.54 -17.63 1.91
CA TYR A 9 -19.20 -19.03 2.14
C TYR A 9 -20.20 -19.71 3.09
N GLN A 10 -20.19 -21.04 3.13
CA GLN A 10 -20.93 -21.81 4.13
C GLN A 10 -20.22 -23.12 4.43
N ASN A 11 -19.81 -23.34 5.68
CA ASN A 11 -19.10 -24.55 6.12
C ASN A 11 -19.96 -25.49 6.97
N GLN A 12 -21.23 -25.13 7.24
CA GLN A 12 -22.16 -25.94 8.03
C GLN A 12 -23.28 -26.50 7.15
N SER A 13 -23.58 -27.78 7.34
CA SER A 13 -24.69 -28.47 6.67
C SER A 13 -26.06 -27.95 7.16
N GLY A 14 -27.04 -27.92 6.25
CA GLY A 14 -28.43 -27.60 6.58
C GLY A 14 -28.73 -26.12 6.81
N GLN A 15 -27.80 -25.22 6.50
CA GLN A 15 -27.98 -23.79 6.67
C GLN A 15 -28.86 -23.17 5.58
N ALA A 16 -29.66 -22.17 5.97
CA ALA A 16 -30.56 -21.46 5.06
C ALA A 16 -29.89 -20.27 4.35
N SER A 17 -28.72 -19.82 4.81
CA SER A 17 -28.04 -18.63 4.31
C SER A 17 -26.52 -18.80 4.25
N CYS A 18 -25.87 -17.94 3.48
CA CYS A 18 -24.42 -17.87 3.36
C CYS A 18 -23.84 -16.77 4.25
N VAL A 19 -22.60 -16.95 4.70
CA VAL A 19 -21.87 -16.01 5.55
C VAL A 19 -20.96 -15.15 4.67
N HIS A 20 -20.95 -13.83 4.88
CA HIS A 20 -20.04 -12.95 4.16
C HIS A 20 -18.58 -13.17 4.54
N CYS A 21 -17.69 -13.00 3.57
CA CYS A 21 -16.26 -12.99 3.84
C CYS A 21 -15.90 -11.85 4.81
N PRO A 22 -15.17 -12.14 5.89
CA PRO A 22 -14.69 -11.10 6.78
C PRO A 22 -13.65 -10.20 6.09
N PRO A 23 -13.45 -8.96 6.57
CA PRO A 23 -12.38 -8.10 6.07
C PRO A 23 -11.01 -8.80 6.07
N GLY A 24 -10.20 -8.49 5.06
CA GLY A 24 -8.93 -9.16 4.79
C GLY A 24 -9.06 -10.48 4.03
N THR A 25 -10.28 -10.92 3.70
CA THR A 25 -10.50 -12.14 2.92
C THR A 25 -11.35 -11.89 1.68
N TYR A 26 -11.28 -12.82 0.72
CA TYR A 26 -12.01 -12.75 -0.53
C TYR A 26 -12.55 -14.11 -0.94
N GLN A 27 -13.59 -14.10 -1.77
CA GLN A 27 -14.11 -15.31 -2.40
C GLN A 27 -14.68 -15.02 -3.78
N ASN A 28 -13.97 -15.43 -4.82
CA ASN A 28 -14.34 -15.21 -6.22
C ASN A 28 -15.04 -16.40 -6.87
N LYS A 29 -15.24 -17.51 -6.15
CA LYS A 29 -15.96 -18.71 -6.62
C LYS A 29 -17.20 -18.95 -5.77
N SER A 30 -18.26 -19.45 -6.41
CA SER A 30 -19.47 -19.87 -5.71
C SER A 30 -19.30 -21.24 -5.03
N GLY A 31 -20.14 -21.52 -4.03
CA GLY A 31 -20.23 -22.83 -3.38
C GLY A 31 -19.02 -23.18 -2.53
N GLN A 32 -18.34 -22.19 -1.98
CA GLN A 32 -17.12 -22.37 -1.20
C GLN A 32 -17.43 -22.47 0.28
N GLU A 33 -16.62 -23.25 1.00
CA GLU A 33 -16.76 -23.48 2.43
C GLU A 33 -15.94 -22.49 3.27
N ALA A 34 -15.09 -21.67 2.64
CA ALA A 34 -14.27 -20.66 3.32
C ALA A 34 -13.93 -19.51 2.38
N CYS A 35 -13.42 -18.41 2.95
CA CYS A 35 -12.81 -17.30 2.21
C CYS A 35 -11.29 -17.40 2.24
N ASN A 36 -10.64 -16.96 1.17
CA ASN A 36 -9.19 -16.93 1.05
C ASN A 36 -8.62 -15.62 1.61
N GLN A 37 -7.41 -15.64 2.18
CA GLN A 37 -6.75 -14.40 2.61
C GLN A 37 -6.32 -13.55 1.43
N CYS A 38 -6.51 -12.23 1.52
CA CYS A 38 -5.95 -11.33 0.53
C CYS A 38 -4.42 -11.40 0.53
N PRO A 39 -3.76 -11.51 -0.64
CA PRO A 39 -2.31 -11.59 -0.71
C PRO A 39 -1.64 -10.26 -0.32
N PRO A 40 -0.33 -10.27 0.02
CA PRO A 40 0.47 -9.06 0.13
C PRO A 40 0.31 -8.14 -1.10
N GLY A 41 0.48 -6.84 -0.89
CA GLY A 41 0.17 -5.79 -1.85
C GLY A 41 -1.32 -5.45 -1.95
N THR A 42 -2.20 -6.20 -1.28
CA THR A 42 -3.65 -6.01 -1.35
C THR A 42 -4.30 -5.98 0.02
N TYR A 43 -5.54 -5.49 0.05
CA TYR A 43 -6.39 -5.51 1.24
C TYR A 43 -7.83 -5.91 0.88
N GLY A 44 -8.52 -6.59 1.79
CA GLY A 44 -9.90 -7.04 1.58
C GLY A 44 -10.90 -6.27 2.42
N LYS A 45 -11.98 -5.79 1.82
CA LYS A 45 -13.14 -5.26 2.58
C LYS A 45 -14.17 -6.38 2.75
N SER A 46 -15.34 -6.07 3.29
CA SER A 46 -16.47 -6.99 3.40
C SER A 46 -17.20 -7.23 2.07
N ASP A 47 -16.66 -6.74 0.95
CA ASP A 47 -17.15 -6.99 -0.41
C ASP A 47 -16.64 -8.33 -0.98
N GLY A 48 -15.78 -9.03 -0.23
CA GLY A 48 -15.23 -10.33 -0.62
C GLY A 48 -14.29 -10.26 -1.82
N MET A 49 -13.67 -9.09 -2.05
CA MET A 49 -12.65 -8.86 -3.07
C MET A 49 -11.38 -8.30 -2.45
N CYS A 50 -10.24 -8.56 -3.08
CA CYS A 50 -8.97 -7.92 -2.71
C CYS A 50 -8.71 -6.73 -3.62
N THR A 51 -8.47 -5.57 -3.02
CA THR A 51 -8.13 -4.33 -3.71
C THR A 51 -6.63 -4.07 -3.55
N LEU A 52 -5.96 -3.63 -4.62
CA LEU A 52 -4.56 -3.23 -4.55
C LEU A 52 -4.38 -2.08 -3.56
N CYS A 53 -3.28 -2.09 -2.82
CA CYS A 53 -2.90 -0.92 -2.03
C CYS A 53 -2.66 0.28 -2.94
N PRO A 54 -3.31 1.43 -2.70
CA PRO A 54 -3.09 2.63 -3.50
C PRO A 54 -1.67 3.17 -3.32
N THR A 55 -1.29 4.13 -4.16
CA THR A 55 -0.02 4.86 -4.01
C THR A 55 0.10 5.49 -2.62
N ASN A 56 1.34 5.69 -2.17
CA ASN A 56 1.70 6.10 -0.81
C ASN A 56 1.32 5.09 0.30
N THR A 57 0.87 3.89 -0.08
CA THR A 57 0.54 2.81 0.86
C THR A 57 1.08 1.47 0.38
N TYR A 58 1.19 0.52 1.29
CA TYR A 58 1.67 -0.83 1.03
C TYR A 58 1.01 -1.85 1.96
N GLN A 59 1.16 -3.13 1.68
CA GLN A 59 0.80 -4.18 2.63
C GLN A 59 1.72 -5.38 2.48
N ASN A 60 2.51 -5.69 3.51
CA ASN A 60 3.48 -6.78 3.48
C ASN A 60 2.96 -8.10 4.07
N LYS A 61 1.74 -8.11 4.61
CA LYS A 61 1.11 -9.31 5.20
C LYS A 61 -0.14 -9.71 4.44
N SER A 62 -0.41 -11.01 4.40
CA SER A 62 -1.68 -11.52 3.91
C SER A 62 -2.82 -11.25 4.92
N GLY A 63 -4.06 -11.31 4.44
CA GLY A 63 -5.23 -11.32 5.29
C GLY A 63 -5.60 -9.97 5.89
N GLN A 64 -5.15 -8.85 5.30
CA GLN A 64 -5.29 -7.53 5.90
C GLN A 64 -6.48 -6.76 5.35
N ALA A 65 -7.17 -6.04 6.24
CA ALA A 65 -8.35 -5.25 5.92
C ALA A 65 -8.04 -3.83 5.42
N SER A 66 -6.78 -3.42 5.47
CA SER A 66 -6.31 -2.11 5.05
C SER A 66 -4.83 -2.13 4.66
N CYS A 67 -4.40 -1.08 3.98
CA CYS A 67 -2.98 -0.83 3.68
C CYS A 67 -2.33 0.05 4.75
N ILE A 68 -1.02 -0.02 4.82
CA ILE A 68 -0.15 0.73 5.71
C ILE A 68 0.39 1.93 4.94
N TYR A 69 0.35 3.12 5.52
CA TYR A 69 0.96 4.31 4.91
C TYR A 69 2.49 4.21 4.91
N CYS A 70 3.11 4.73 3.85
CA CYS A 70 4.56 4.87 3.83
C CYS A 70 5.03 5.78 4.98
N PRO A 71 6.02 5.36 5.80
CA PRO A 71 6.60 6.21 6.83
C PRO A 71 7.35 7.39 6.21
N ASN A 72 7.53 8.47 6.99
CA ASN A 72 8.28 9.65 6.57
C ASN A 72 9.67 9.26 6.06
N GLY A 73 10.10 9.89 4.97
CA GLY A 73 11.34 9.53 4.28
C GLY A 73 11.15 8.48 3.18
N THR A 74 10.00 7.80 3.13
CA THR A 74 9.68 6.79 2.11
C THR A 74 8.44 7.14 1.32
N HIS A 75 8.30 6.55 0.14
CA HIS A 75 7.16 6.73 -0.74
C HIS A 75 6.88 5.45 -1.52
N GLN A 76 5.72 5.43 -2.17
CA GLN A 76 5.35 4.36 -3.09
C GLN A 76 4.52 4.93 -4.24
N ASN A 77 5.06 4.90 -5.46
CA ASN A 77 4.43 5.48 -6.63
C ASN A 77 3.59 4.48 -7.44
N GLN A 78 3.65 3.18 -7.09
CA GLN A 78 2.87 2.12 -7.72
C GLN A 78 1.84 1.54 -6.76
N SER A 79 0.68 1.16 -7.29
CA SER A 79 -0.30 0.40 -6.51
C SER A 79 0.14 -1.06 -6.37
N GLY A 80 -0.38 -1.75 -5.35
CA GLY A 80 -0.22 -3.20 -5.22
C GLY A 80 1.10 -3.63 -4.58
N GLN A 81 1.71 -2.76 -3.79
CA GLN A 81 3.10 -2.94 -3.35
C GLN A 81 3.19 -3.47 -1.93
N GLU A 82 4.24 -4.24 -1.68
CA GLU A 82 4.52 -4.88 -0.38
C GLU A 82 5.43 -4.04 0.51
N GLY A 83 5.90 -2.89 0.02
CA GLY A 83 6.75 -1.97 0.77
C GLY A 83 6.82 -0.58 0.14
N CYS A 84 7.48 0.32 0.86
CA CYS A 84 7.83 1.65 0.39
C CYS A 84 9.33 1.73 0.12
N VAL A 85 9.71 2.66 -0.74
CA VAL A 85 11.11 2.94 -1.08
C VAL A 85 11.51 4.31 -0.54
N GLU A 86 12.74 4.44 -0.05
CA GLU A 86 13.27 5.70 0.45
C GLU A 86 13.31 6.76 -0.66
N CYS A 87 13.13 8.04 -0.30
CA CYS A 87 13.43 9.12 -1.22
C CYS A 87 14.91 9.05 -1.60
N PRO A 88 15.24 9.01 -2.91
CA PRO A 88 16.61 8.85 -3.34
C PRO A 88 17.42 10.11 -3.03
N PRO A 89 18.77 10.01 -2.99
CA PRO A 89 19.63 11.18 -2.96
C PRO A 89 19.25 12.19 -4.04
N GLY A 90 19.36 13.45 -3.68
CA GLY A 90 18.89 14.61 -4.44
C GLY A 90 17.42 14.95 -4.24
N SER A 91 16.72 14.19 -3.40
CA SER A 91 15.33 14.45 -3.05
C SER A 91 15.09 14.38 -1.56
N TYR A 92 13.98 14.98 -1.13
CA TYR A 92 13.48 14.93 0.22
C TYR A 92 12.01 14.51 0.22
N TRP A 93 11.58 13.87 1.30
CA TRP A 93 10.20 13.49 1.54
C TRP A 93 9.38 14.71 1.93
N LYS A 94 8.23 14.85 1.29
CA LYS A 94 7.23 15.87 1.62
C LYS A 94 6.09 15.28 2.45
N PRO A 95 5.42 16.11 3.27
CA PRO A 95 4.22 15.70 4.01
C PRO A 95 3.05 15.19 3.15
N ASP A 96 3.07 15.41 1.84
CA ASP A 96 2.11 14.83 0.88
C ASP A 96 2.37 13.35 0.57
N GLY A 97 3.42 12.75 1.14
CA GLY A 97 3.79 11.34 0.97
C GLY A 97 4.66 11.06 -0.25
N MET A 98 5.11 12.09 -0.95
CA MET A 98 5.93 11.95 -2.15
C MET A 98 7.31 12.57 -1.99
N CYS A 99 8.25 12.12 -2.81
CA CYS A 99 9.59 12.68 -2.87
C CYS A 99 9.62 13.85 -3.84
N ALA A 100 10.37 14.89 -3.47
CA ALA A 100 10.61 16.03 -4.33
C ALA A 100 12.09 16.37 -4.41
N LEU A 101 12.52 16.82 -5.59
CA LEU A 101 13.90 17.21 -5.82
C LEU A 101 14.28 18.45 -5.01
N CYS A 102 15.51 18.45 -4.52
CA CYS A 102 16.13 19.63 -3.95
C CYS A 102 16.27 20.73 -5.00
N GLN A 103 15.88 21.95 -4.60
CA GLN A 103 15.93 23.11 -5.48
C GLN A 103 17.36 23.61 -5.63
N LYS A 104 17.62 24.42 -6.67
CA LYS A 104 18.94 25.04 -6.85
C LYS A 104 19.36 25.81 -5.60
N GLY A 105 20.64 25.69 -5.23
CA GLY A 105 21.18 26.20 -3.97
C GLY A 105 20.99 25.27 -2.77
N THR A 106 20.35 24.11 -2.99
CA THR A 106 20.20 23.04 -1.99
C THR A 106 20.56 21.69 -2.60
N TYR A 107 20.92 20.72 -1.78
CA TYR A 107 21.27 19.37 -2.19
C TYR A 107 20.85 18.35 -1.12
N GLN A 108 20.82 17.06 -1.47
CA GLN A 108 20.68 15.98 -0.50
C GLN A 108 21.53 14.78 -0.93
N ASN A 109 22.44 14.32 -0.08
CA ASN A 109 23.36 13.21 -0.40
C ASN A 109 22.95 11.87 0.25
N GLN A 110 21.97 11.87 1.15
CA GLN A 110 21.46 10.66 1.81
C GLN A 110 20.03 10.35 1.34
N SER A 111 19.69 9.07 1.30
CA SER A 111 18.31 8.65 1.09
C SER A 111 17.46 8.87 2.35
N GLY A 112 16.14 8.87 2.18
CA GLY A 112 15.20 8.88 3.30
C GLY A 112 15.05 10.22 4.00
N GLN A 113 15.66 11.28 3.48
CA GLN A 113 15.69 12.57 4.16
C GLN A 113 14.39 13.35 3.97
N THR A 114 14.04 14.19 4.94
CA THR A 114 12.82 15.02 4.95
C THR A 114 13.10 16.49 4.63
N THR A 115 14.38 16.84 4.45
CA THR A 115 14.83 18.21 4.14
C THR A 115 16.01 18.18 3.18
N CYS A 116 16.21 19.28 2.45
CA CYS A 116 17.43 19.54 1.70
C CYS A 116 18.45 20.34 2.51
N ILE A 117 19.73 20.09 2.26
CA ILE A 117 20.86 20.78 2.85
C ILE A 117 21.17 22.02 2.01
N GLN A 118 21.37 23.18 2.64
CA GLN A 118 21.75 24.40 1.95
C GLN A 118 23.22 24.34 1.51
N CYS A 119 23.53 24.87 0.33
CA CYS A 119 24.92 25.08 -0.07
C CYS A 119 25.61 26.09 0.86
N ALA A 120 26.92 25.92 1.09
CA ALA A 120 27.71 26.91 1.81
C ALA A 120 27.76 28.25 1.05
N ALA A 121 28.04 29.34 1.76
CA ALA A 121 28.13 30.67 1.16
C ALA A 121 29.11 30.68 -0.04
N GLY A 122 28.64 31.20 -1.18
CA GLY A 122 29.41 31.24 -2.42
C GLY A 122 29.34 29.98 -3.28
N LEU A 123 28.63 28.92 -2.85
CA LEU A 123 28.42 27.70 -3.64
C LEU A 123 26.96 27.57 -4.08
N VAL A 124 26.74 27.00 -5.26
CA VAL A 124 25.41 26.70 -5.80
C VAL A 124 25.40 25.30 -6.43
N THR A 125 24.27 24.60 -6.36
CA THR A 125 24.05 23.42 -7.21
C THR A 125 23.77 23.85 -8.64
N GLN A 126 24.40 23.18 -9.61
CA GLN A 126 24.19 23.47 -11.03
C GLN A 126 22.80 23.02 -11.51
N ASN A 127 22.30 21.91 -10.95
CA ASN A 127 21.02 21.28 -11.26
C ASN A 127 20.19 21.06 -9.99
N THR A 128 18.90 20.77 -10.15
CA THR A 128 18.05 20.24 -9.07
C THR A 128 18.41 18.78 -8.77
N GLY A 129 18.40 18.40 -7.50
CA GLY A 129 19.01 17.14 -7.05
C GLY A 129 20.14 17.41 -6.08
#